data_AF-A0A4Q7DVB1-F1
#
_entry.id   AF-A0A4Q7DVB1-F1
#
_cell.length_a   1.000
_cell.length_b   1.000
_cell.length_c   1.000
_cell.angle_alpha   90.00
_cell.angle_beta   90.00
_cell.angle_gamma   90.00
#
_symmetry.space_group_name_H-M   'P 1'
#
loop_
_entity.id
_entity.type
_entity.pdbx_description
1 polymer ?
#
loop_
_entity_poly.entity_id
_entity_poly.type
_entity_poly.pdbx_seq_one_letter_code
_entity_poly.pdbx_strand_id
1 'polypeptide(L)'
;MSRAVNLQYPAKALFEKYPEDYVVLDDRFFNKDNPFVDINGCYMEQPTHLIPGNNADRDRKQFEDEFIKGYLQLIYTCDGLINLGTPGFTYADSERLLTAYYQGYPLKREKNPFYQIQARDNAYTSQIDQTSGRMARTVVKPESMFVILDKEIASCLNRSQVDRKRTNAVMEAIMASDPGLRLLPNQTEEKELKLKKLMASNAMDYLVQVALQLVSMPDDMQQLWIKLRTFIAKHPQLDSLVEVEDGKLAKIVPNYYWDFGHPVSGYYYYVEGDYKRLVAIGEDRDDVKRQMAEAGIKPSFQPQYLDYEEYKQALERIWEQQPWLKRELEKAGYDLSFRPSRYLLTPSAFNNLYKGAIGEAIGGAVMKHLGFDYHNMSDLPNSEMERFDGYLKADDGRIVYVDWKNYNTDAPSGDNDQTVRWITRKLGMVEMGKSAIIINILKWFNKQMQAIQITGGLADKKVYLYLYLFDEKGELNQKLVRDFRKVF
;
A
#
# COMPACT_ATOMS: atom_id res chain seq x y z
N MET A 1 14.22 14.48 21.04
CA MET A 1 15.43 13.73 21.45
C MET A 1 16.30 14.63 22.31
N SER A 2 16.29 14.47 23.64
CA SER A 2 17.26 15.15 24.48
C SER A 2 18.65 14.60 24.13
N ARG A 3 19.63 15.49 23.98
CA ARG A 3 21.04 15.10 23.85
C ARG A 3 21.37 14.25 25.08
N ALA A 4 21.79 13.01 24.84
CA ALA A 4 22.03 12.03 25.89
C ALA A 4 23.10 12.53 26.85
N VAL A 5 22.72 12.76 28.12
CA VAL A 5 23.68 13.01 29.21
C VAL A 5 24.54 11.75 29.37
N ASN A 6 25.86 11.92 29.36
CA ASN A 6 26.78 10.85 29.71
C ASN A 6 26.68 10.64 31.23
N LEU A 7 26.26 9.45 31.67
CA LEU A 7 26.03 9.12 33.09
C LEU A 7 27.29 8.57 33.77
N GLN A 8 28.46 8.97 33.27
CA GLN A 8 29.76 8.60 33.79
C GLN A 8 30.30 9.70 34.70
N TYR A 9 30.98 9.32 35.77
CA TYR A 9 31.61 10.28 36.68
C TYR A 9 33.06 9.88 37.00
N PRO A 10 33.94 10.86 37.28
CA PRO A 10 35.31 10.59 37.68
C PRO A 10 35.35 9.75 38.97
N ALA A 11 36.13 8.68 38.97
CA ALA A 11 36.18 7.69 40.03
C ALA A 11 37.46 7.78 40.88
N LYS A 12 38.39 8.70 40.58
CA LYS A 12 39.71 8.75 41.24
C LYS A 12 39.61 8.82 42.77
N ALA A 13 38.84 9.78 43.28
CA ALA A 13 38.60 9.95 44.72
C ALA A 13 37.82 8.77 45.34
N LEU A 14 37.01 8.07 44.55
CA LEU A 14 36.25 6.91 45.01
C LEU A 14 37.16 5.68 45.14
N PHE A 15 38.06 5.46 44.19
CA PHE A 15 39.07 4.40 44.27
C PHE A 15 40.05 4.60 45.43
N GLU A 16 40.47 5.85 45.68
CA GLU A 16 41.34 6.16 46.82
C GLU A 16 40.64 5.90 48.17
N LYS A 17 39.32 6.12 48.23
CA LYS A 17 38.54 6.02 49.46
C LYS A 17 37.93 4.62 49.68
N TYR A 18 37.59 3.91 48.61
CA TYR A 18 36.87 2.64 48.60
C TYR A 18 37.47 1.67 47.57
N PRO A 19 38.75 1.28 47.69
CA PRO A 19 39.42 0.46 46.68
C PRO A 19 38.81 -0.93 46.50
N GLU A 20 38.28 -1.52 47.59
CA GLU A 20 37.68 -2.87 47.58
C GLU A 20 36.28 -2.89 46.95
N ASP A 21 35.60 -1.75 46.89
CA ASP A 21 34.22 -1.66 46.36
C ASP A 21 34.18 -1.64 44.82
N TYR A 22 35.34 -1.61 44.14
CA TYR A 22 35.44 -1.50 42.69
C TYR A 22 36.42 -2.50 42.08
N VAL A 23 36.02 -3.08 40.95
CA VAL A 23 36.78 -4.04 40.17
C VAL A 23 37.07 -3.46 38.78
N VAL A 24 38.31 -3.62 38.33
CA VAL A 24 38.71 -3.33 36.95
C VAL A 24 38.59 -4.62 36.15
N LEU A 25 37.70 -4.65 35.16
CA LEU A 25 37.43 -5.86 34.38
C LEU A 25 38.49 -6.15 33.31
N ASP A 26 39.18 -5.11 32.82
CA ASP A 26 40.19 -5.21 31.76
C ASP A 26 41.17 -4.03 31.81
N ASP A 27 42.39 -4.29 32.27
CA ASP A 27 43.43 -3.26 32.43
C ASP A 27 43.80 -2.53 31.13
N ARG A 28 43.53 -3.13 29.95
CA ARG A 28 43.86 -2.51 28.66
C ARG A 28 43.02 -1.26 28.38
N PHE A 29 41.82 -1.18 28.94
CA PHE A 29 40.89 -0.08 28.75
C PHE A 29 40.79 0.84 29.98
N PHE A 30 41.62 0.60 31.00
CA PHE A 30 41.59 1.34 32.25
C PHE A 30 42.51 2.57 32.20
N ASN A 31 41.91 3.77 32.27
CA ASN A 31 42.66 5.02 32.42
C ASN A 31 43.00 5.26 33.89
N LYS A 32 44.25 4.97 34.28
CA LYS A 32 44.73 5.12 35.66
C LYS A 32 44.76 6.58 36.13
N ASP A 33 45.03 7.52 35.23
CA ASP A 33 45.17 8.94 35.58
C ASP A 33 43.82 9.61 35.79
N ASN A 34 42.82 9.18 35.00
CA ASN A 34 41.46 9.70 35.05
C ASN A 34 40.44 8.58 34.88
N PRO A 35 40.25 7.74 35.92
CA PRO A 35 39.31 6.64 35.86
C PRO A 35 37.86 7.17 35.89
N PHE A 36 37.00 6.55 35.10
CA PHE A 36 35.56 6.80 35.10
C PHE A 36 34.81 5.54 35.47
N VAL A 37 33.70 5.72 36.17
CA VAL A 37 32.73 4.66 36.45
C VAL A 37 31.34 5.12 36.00
N ASP A 38 30.49 4.16 35.62
CA ASP A 38 29.09 4.43 35.35
C ASP A 38 28.31 4.55 36.68
N ILE A 39 27.02 4.91 36.61
CA ILE A 39 26.13 4.85 37.77
C ILE A 39 26.10 3.44 38.38
N ASN A 40 26.26 3.35 39.71
CA ASN A 40 26.31 2.08 40.45
C ASN A 40 24.91 1.51 40.73
N GLY A 41 23.86 2.27 40.42
CA GLY A 41 22.48 1.84 40.60
C GLY A 41 21.47 2.73 39.87
N CYS A 42 20.27 2.19 39.68
CA CYS A 42 19.19 2.88 39.00
C CYS A 42 17.83 2.40 39.55
N TYR A 43 16.93 3.35 39.79
CA TYR A 43 15.51 3.08 39.93
C TYR A 43 14.83 3.42 38.60
N MET A 44 14.07 2.47 38.05
CA MET A 44 13.32 2.64 36.82
C MET A 44 11.83 2.47 37.10
N GLU A 45 11.05 3.46 36.67
CA GLU A 45 9.60 3.43 36.64
C GLU A 45 9.09 3.73 35.24
N GLN A 46 7.78 3.60 35.02
CA GLN A 46 7.21 3.83 33.70
C GLN A 46 7.45 5.28 33.24
N PRO A 47 8.07 5.48 32.07
CA PRO A 47 8.23 6.80 31.47
C PRO A 47 6.88 7.53 31.41
N THR A 48 6.87 8.80 31.80
CA THR A 48 5.67 9.64 31.76
C THR A 48 5.09 9.73 30.33
N HIS A 49 5.96 9.66 29.31
CA HIS A 49 5.58 9.81 27.91
C HIS A 49 6.47 8.98 26.97
N LEU A 50 5.91 7.98 26.27
CA LEU A 50 6.57 7.32 25.13
C LEU A 50 6.38 8.08 23.81
N ILE A 51 5.28 8.81 23.70
CA ILE A 51 4.97 9.73 22.60
C ILE A 51 4.91 11.16 23.13
N PRO A 52 5.15 12.19 22.30
CA PRO A 52 5.09 13.58 22.75
C PRO A 52 3.78 13.89 23.49
N GLY A 53 3.89 14.42 24.71
CA GLY A 53 2.75 14.94 25.46
C GLY A 53 2.36 16.32 24.95
N ASN A 54 1.09 16.68 25.12
CA ASN A 54 0.63 18.05 24.91
C ASN A 54 0.74 18.81 26.24
N ASN A 55 1.71 19.72 26.35
CA ASN A 55 1.92 20.52 27.56
C ASN A 55 1.29 21.91 27.37
N ALA A 56 0.07 22.09 27.88
CA ALA A 56 -0.69 23.34 27.76
C ALA A 56 -0.13 24.54 28.56
N ASP A 57 0.85 24.32 29.45
CA ASP A 57 1.31 25.31 30.43
C ASP A 57 2.66 26.00 30.09
N ARG A 58 3.05 26.11 28.81
CA ARG A 58 4.34 26.73 28.42
C ARG A 58 4.18 28.06 27.67
N ASP A 59 5.21 28.89 27.78
CA ASP A 59 5.31 30.23 27.19
C ASP A 59 5.08 30.20 25.65
N ARG A 60 4.30 31.17 25.13
CA ARG A 60 3.61 31.08 23.82
C ARG A 60 4.51 30.79 22.62
N LYS A 61 5.76 31.27 22.62
CA LYS A 61 6.67 31.14 21.47
C LYS A 61 7.51 29.87 21.50
N GLN A 62 7.87 29.36 22.69
CA GLN A 62 8.46 28.03 22.84
C GLN A 62 7.41 26.93 22.62
N PHE A 63 6.15 27.23 22.94
CA PHE A 63 5.01 26.36 22.69
C PHE A 63 4.83 26.02 21.19
N GLU A 64 4.95 26.98 20.27
CA GLU A 64 4.75 26.73 18.82
C GLU A 64 5.80 25.77 18.23
N ASP A 65 7.09 26.01 18.49
CA ASP A 65 8.18 25.15 17.96
C ASP A 65 8.15 23.74 18.56
N GLU A 66 7.89 23.62 19.86
CA GLU A 66 7.79 22.32 20.54
C GLU A 66 6.52 21.56 20.14
N PHE A 67 5.40 22.27 19.97
CA PHE A 67 4.15 21.70 19.47
C PHE A 67 4.34 21.15 18.05
N ILE A 68 4.92 21.92 17.14
CA ILE A 68 5.18 21.47 15.76
C ILE A 68 6.10 20.24 15.78
N LYS A 69 7.21 20.28 16.53
CA LYS A 69 8.13 19.14 16.63
C LYS A 69 7.45 17.89 17.21
N GLY A 70 6.66 18.05 18.26
CA GLY A 70 5.93 16.95 18.88
C GLY A 70 4.84 16.39 17.96
N TYR A 71 4.12 17.25 17.23
CA TYR A 71 3.12 16.83 16.26
C TYR A 71 3.76 16.06 15.10
N LEU A 72 4.87 16.56 14.53
CA LEU A 72 5.63 15.87 13.48
C LEU A 72 6.17 14.53 13.97
N GLN A 73 6.69 14.45 15.20
CA GLN A 73 7.13 13.19 15.79
C GLN A 73 5.96 12.21 15.98
N LEU A 74 4.78 12.70 16.36
CA LEU A 74 3.58 11.87 16.51
C LEU A 74 3.09 11.35 15.15
N ILE A 75 3.07 12.20 14.11
CA ILE A 75 2.78 11.80 12.72
C ILE A 75 3.72 10.69 12.29
N TYR A 76 5.04 10.90 12.44
CA TYR A 76 6.05 9.91 12.08
C TYR A 76 5.88 8.59 12.84
N THR A 77 5.53 8.66 14.13
CA THR A 77 5.28 7.46 14.95
C THR A 77 4.04 6.71 14.46
N CYS A 78 2.95 7.41 14.21
CA CYS A 78 1.71 6.79 13.73
C CYS A 78 1.90 6.19 12.32
N ASP A 79 2.57 6.92 11.43
CA ASP A 79 2.93 6.45 10.09
C ASP A 79 3.81 5.19 10.16
N GLY A 80 4.85 5.20 11.00
CA GLY A 80 5.70 4.03 11.22
C GLY A 80 4.94 2.81 11.76
N LEU A 81 4.02 3.00 12.71
CA LEU A 81 3.20 1.92 13.26
C LEU A 81 2.27 1.31 12.20
N ILE A 82 1.65 2.15 11.36
CA ILE A 82 0.83 1.71 10.23
C ILE A 82 1.69 0.98 9.19
N ASN A 83 2.83 1.57 8.82
CA ASN A 83 3.72 1.03 7.80
C ASN A 83 4.38 -0.29 8.17
N LEU A 84 4.59 -0.53 9.47
CA LEU A 84 5.07 -1.80 10.00
C LEU A 84 3.97 -2.86 10.17
N GLY A 85 2.72 -2.53 9.81
CA GLY A 85 1.56 -3.42 9.97
C GLY A 85 1.28 -3.74 11.44
N THR A 86 1.43 -2.76 12.34
CA THR A 86 1.38 -3.03 13.79
C THR A 86 0.02 -3.59 14.22
N PRO A 87 -0.01 -4.79 14.83
CA PRO A 87 -1.20 -5.38 15.42
C PRO A 87 -1.92 -4.46 16.41
N GLY A 88 -3.26 -4.46 16.38
CA GLY A 88 -4.09 -3.59 17.23
C GLY A 88 -3.99 -2.06 17.01
N PHE A 89 -3.20 -1.57 16.05
CA PHE A 89 -3.16 -0.14 15.67
C PHE A 89 -3.83 0.08 14.31
N THR A 90 -4.73 1.06 14.22
CA THR A 90 -5.50 1.38 13.01
C THR A 90 -5.33 2.84 12.56
N TYR A 91 -5.82 3.17 11.36
CA TYR A 91 -5.89 4.57 10.90
C TYR A 91 -6.80 5.43 11.78
N ALA A 92 -7.91 4.88 12.28
CA ALA A 92 -8.79 5.59 13.20
C ALA A 92 -8.09 5.91 14.53
N ASP A 93 -7.23 5.00 15.00
CA ASP A 93 -6.39 5.25 16.18
C ASP A 93 -5.37 6.37 15.94
N SER A 94 -4.74 6.38 14.76
CA SER A 94 -3.85 7.46 14.32
C SER A 94 -4.57 8.80 14.27
N GLU A 95 -5.73 8.87 13.59
CA GLU A 95 -6.55 10.08 13.49
C GLU A 95 -6.95 10.59 14.87
N ARG A 96 -7.37 9.69 15.78
CA ARG A 96 -7.71 10.04 17.15
C ARG A 96 -6.53 10.62 17.92
N LEU A 97 -5.34 10.02 17.81
CA LEU A 97 -4.12 10.52 18.46
C LEU A 97 -3.72 11.89 17.93
N LEU A 98 -3.69 12.05 16.61
CA LEU A 98 -3.34 13.30 15.94
C LEU A 98 -4.33 14.41 16.26
N THR A 99 -5.63 14.10 16.22
CA THR A 99 -6.69 15.06 16.58
C THR A 99 -6.57 15.50 18.03
N ALA A 100 -6.33 14.58 18.96
CA ALA A 100 -6.17 14.92 20.37
C ALA A 100 -4.96 15.82 20.62
N TYR A 101 -3.83 15.52 19.98
CA TYR A 101 -2.64 16.36 20.06
C TYR A 101 -2.91 17.75 19.46
N TYR A 102 -3.48 17.80 18.26
CA TYR A 102 -3.74 19.06 17.54
C TYR A 102 -4.74 19.96 18.26
N GLN A 103 -5.82 19.39 18.81
CA GLN A 103 -6.84 20.12 19.57
C GLN A 103 -6.44 20.41 21.00
N GLY A 104 -5.29 19.90 21.44
CA GLY A 104 -4.71 20.20 22.73
C GLY A 104 -5.43 19.56 23.93
N TYR A 105 -6.14 18.44 23.76
CA TYR A 105 -6.78 17.74 24.88
C TYR A 105 -6.06 16.42 25.22
N PRO A 106 -5.88 16.10 26.51
CA PRO A 106 -5.20 14.89 26.91
C PRO A 106 -6.07 13.65 26.68
N LEU A 107 -5.47 12.60 26.12
CA LEU A 107 -6.06 11.26 26.15
C LEU A 107 -5.60 10.54 27.41
N LYS A 108 -6.55 10.11 28.25
CA LYS A 108 -6.26 9.20 29.36
C LYS A 108 -5.54 7.96 28.83
N ARG A 109 -4.60 7.44 29.62
CA ARG A 109 -3.76 6.29 29.22
C ARG A 109 -4.59 5.07 28.84
N GLU A 110 -5.65 4.76 29.59
CA GLU A 110 -6.55 3.64 29.26
C GLU A 110 -7.30 3.83 27.92
N LYS A 111 -7.43 5.08 27.45
CA LYS A 111 -8.16 5.43 26.23
C LYS A 111 -7.24 5.79 25.06
N ASN A 112 -5.93 5.77 25.27
CA ASN A 112 -4.94 6.14 24.28
C ASN A 112 -4.52 4.89 23.49
N PRO A 113 -4.79 4.81 22.17
CA PRO A 113 -4.52 3.61 21.37
C PRO A 113 -3.07 3.13 21.38
N PHE A 114 -2.11 4.06 21.45
CA PHE A 114 -0.69 3.71 21.51
C PHE A 114 -0.37 2.87 22.76
N TYR A 115 -1.05 3.12 23.88
CA TYR A 115 -0.82 2.36 25.11
C TYR A 115 -1.58 1.02 25.14
N GLN A 116 -2.33 0.67 24.09
CA GLN A 116 -3.09 -0.58 24.00
C GLN A 116 -2.44 -1.65 23.09
N ILE A 117 -1.30 -1.33 22.46
CA ILE A 117 -0.63 -2.20 21.50
C ILE A 117 0.66 -2.81 22.07
N GLN A 118 1.02 -4.01 21.62
CA GLN A 118 2.24 -4.70 22.06
C GLN A 118 3.53 -3.93 21.71
N ALA A 119 3.51 -3.09 20.67
CA ALA A 119 4.63 -2.22 20.32
C ALA A 119 5.05 -1.28 21.47
N ARG A 120 4.11 -0.92 22.37
CA ARG A 120 4.40 -0.18 23.60
C ARG A 120 5.37 -0.94 24.50
N ASP A 121 5.10 -2.22 24.74
CA ASP A 121 5.92 -3.07 25.61
C ASP A 121 7.32 -3.28 25.02
N ASN A 122 7.40 -3.38 23.69
CA ASN A 122 8.68 -3.41 22.99
C ASN A 122 9.47 -2.09 23.17
N ALA A 123 8.78 -0.95 23.13
CA ALA A 123 9.39 0.36 23.35
C ALA A 123 9.91 0.49 24.78
N TYR A 124 9.12 0.10 25.79
CA TYR A 124 9.57 0.08 27.19
C TYR A 124 10.75 -0.86 27.41
N THR A 125 10.68 -2.10 26.89
CA THR A 125 11.80 -3.06 26.95
C THR A 125 13.07 -2.47 26.35
N SER A 126 12.96 -1.76 25.22
CA SER A 126 14.09 -1.09 24.58
C SER A 126 14.68 0.03 25.45
N GLN A 127 13.84 0.77 26.19
CA GLN A 127 14.32 1.82 27.09
C GLN A 127 15.02 1.25 28.34
N ILE A 128 14.50 0.16 28.90
CA ILE A 128 15.13 -0.55 30.03
C ILE A 128 16.49 -1.09 29.58
N ASP A 129 16.56 -1.75 28.42
CA ASP A 129 17.79 -2.28 27.84
C ASP A 129 18.83 -1.18 27.52
N GLN A 130 18.38 -0.02 27.02
CA GLN A 130 19.25 1.14 26.82
C GLN A 130 19.75 1.73 28.14
N THR A 131 18.91 1.73 29.19
CA THR A 131 19.26 2.25 30.51
C THR A 131 20.24 1.32 31.22
N SER A 132 20.00 0.00 31.20
CA SER A 132 20.94 -0.99 31.70
C SER A 132 22.27 -0.95 30.94
N GLY A 133 22.22 -0.78 29.62
CA GLY A 133 23.41 -0.60 28.78
C GLY A 133 24.21 0.65 29.09
N ARG A 134 23.63 1.68 29.73
CA ARG A 134 24.36 2.87 30.22
C ARG A 134 25.16 2.57 31.49
N MET A 135 24.80 1.54 32.26
CA MET A 135 25.50 1.12 33.48
C MET A 135 26.71 0.22 33.18
N ALA A 136 26.79 -0.32 31.97
CA ALA A 136 27.74 -1.36 31.58
C ALA A 136 28.82 -0.89 30.58
N ARG A 137 29.15 0.41 30.51
CA ARG A 137 30.02 0.99 29.46
C ARG A 137 31.49 1.09 29.86
N THR A 138 31.74 1.44 31.11
CA THR A 138 33.08 1.59 31.69
C THR A 138 33.67 0.23 32.06
N VAL A 139 35.00 0.14 32.09
CA VAL A 139 35.72 -1.07 32.50
C VAL A 139 35.80 -1.24 34.01
N VAL A 140 35.59 -0.14 34.74
CA VAL A 140 35.45 -0.11 36.19
C VAL A 140 34.02 -0.47 36.54
N LYS A 141 33.83 -1.44 37.42
CA LYS A 141 32.52 -1.79 37.97
C LYS A 141 32.54 -1.78 39.49
N PRO A 142 31.46 -1.33 40.15
CA PRO A 142 31.32 -1.60 41.56
C PRO A 142 31.18 -3.12 41.78
N GLU A 143 31.57 -3.61 42.96
CA GLU A 143 31.38 -5.02 43.35
C GLU A 143 29.91 -5.44 43.26
N SER A 144 29.00 -4.50 43.57
CA SER A 144 27.55 -4.70 43.50
C SER A 144 26.86 -3.55 42.75
N MET A 145 25.89 -3.87 41.90
CA MET A 145 25.01 -2.91 41.25
C MET A 145 23.56 -3.06 41.71
N PHE A 146 22.90 -1.94 42.00
CA PHE A 146 21.51 -1.94 42.47
C PHE A 146 20.55 -1.48 41.39
N VAL A 147 19.74 -2.39 40.86
CA VAL A 147 18.65 -2.06 39.93
C VAL A 147 17.31 -2.32 40.61
N ILE A 148 16.49 -1.27 40.69
CA ILE A 148 15.13 -1.35 41.23
C ILE A 148 14.17 -1.04 40.10
N LEU A 149 13.27 -1.98 39.81
CA LEU A 149 12.20 -1.79 38.83
C LEU A 149 10.89 -1.63 39.58
N ASP A 150 10.14 -0.58 39.26
CA ASP A 150 8.75 -0.50 39.66
C ASP A 150 7.93 -1.66 39.05
N LYS A 151 6.91 -2.12 39.78
CA LYS A 151 6.09 -3.27 39.37
C LYS A 151 5.39 -3.04 38.03
N GLU A 152 4.98 -1.80 37.74
CA GLU A 152 4.28 -1.49 36.50
C GLU A 152 5.21 -1.55 35.29
N ILE A 153 6.44 -1.03 35.37
CA ILE A 153 7.41 -1.10 34.26
C ILE A 153 7.95 -2.51 34.07
N ALA A 154 8.18 -3.24 35.17
CA ALA A 154 8.57 -4.64 35.13
C ALA A 154 7.56 -5.49 34.33
N SER A 155 6.25 -5.21 34.51
CA SER A 155 5.18 -5.91 33.78
C SER A 155 5.15 -5.66 32.27
N CYS A 156 5.89 -4.67 31.77
CA CYS A 156 6.02 -4.33 30.34
C CYS A 156 7.22 -5.00 29.66
N LEU A 157 8.04 -5.77 30.38
CA LEU A 157 9.20 -6.45 29.81
C LEU A 157 8.78 -7.58 28.85
N ASN A 158 9.26 -7.49 27.60
CA ASN A 158 9.07 -8.51 26.59
C ASN A 158 10.30 -9.45 26.53
N ARG A 159 10.15 -10.64 27.14
CA ARG A 159 11.20 -11.66 27.14
C ARG A 159 11.65 -12.07 25.73
N SER A 160 10.70 -12.25 24.81
CA SER A 160 11.01 -12.67 23.44
C SER A 160 11.89 -11.66 22.69
N GLN A 161 11.79 -10.37 23.00
CA GLN A 161 12.64 -9.34 22.40
C GLN A 161 14.08 -9.40 22.95
N VAL A 162 14.24 -9.70 24.23
CA VAL A 162 15.56 -9.79 24.86
C VAL A 162 16.30 -11.02 24.37
N ASP A 163 15.63 -12.18 24.33
CA ASP A 163 16.22 -13.46 23.94
C ASP A 163 16.71 -13.50 22.47
N ARG A 164 16.16 -12.63 21.60
CA ARG A 164 16.53 -12.55 20.17
C ARG A 164 17.79 -11.73 19.88
N LYS A 165 18.41 -11.13 20.90
CA LYS A 165 19.59 -10.28 20.73
C LYS A 165 20.60 -10.54 21.85
N ARG A 166 21.85 -10.13 21.59
CA ARG A 166 22.83 -9.98 22.67
C ARG A 166 22.44 -8.79 23.53
N THR A 167 22.40 -8.98 24.85
CA THR A 167 22.21 -7.88 25.81
C THR A 167 23.42 -7.78 26.75
N ASN A 168 23.35 -6.88 27.73
CA ASN A 168 24.39 -6.65 28.72
C ASN A 168 24.09 -7.42 30.02
N ALA A 169 25.12 -7.63 30.85
CA ALA A 169 25.01 -8.40 32.09
C ALA A 169 23.97 -7.85 33.08
N VAL A 170 23.71 -6.54 33.08
CA VAL A 170 22.67 -5.93 33.94
C VAL A 170 21.29 -6.34 33.46
N MET A 171 21.04 -6.33 32.15
CA MET A 171 19.79 -6.82 31.59
C MET A 171 19.61 -8.33 31.80
N GLU A 172 20.68 -9.13 31.66
CA GLU A 172 20.63 -10.56 31.95
C GLU A 172 20.22 -10.82 33.40
N ALA A 173 20.79 -10.05 34.35
CA ALA A 173 20.42 -10.12 35.76
C ALA A 173 18.95 -9.71 36.00
N ILE A 174 18.47 -8.65 35.35
CA ILE A 174 17.05 -8.24 35.39
C ILE A 174 16.14 -9.37 34.89
N MET A 175 16.51 -10.04 33.79
CA MET A 175 15.72 -11.14 33.25
C MET A 175 15.75 -12.37 34.16
N ALA A 176 16.89 -12.65 34.79
CA ALA A 176 17.07 -13.76 35.72
C ALA A 176 16.31 -13.57 37.05
N SER A 177 16.05 -12.32 37.47
CA SER A 177 15.27 -12.04 38.68
C SER A 177 13.77 -12.27 38.52
N ASP A 178 13.31 -12.66 37.32
CA ASP A 178 11.90 -12.88 36.94
C ASP A 178 10.93 -11.84 37.53
N PRO A 179 11.02 -10.57 37.10
CA PRO A 179 10.27 -9.47 37.71
C PRO A 179 8.75 -9.48 37.40
N GLY A 180 8.20 -10.63 37.00
CA GLY A 180 6.81 -10.78 36.52
C GLY A 180 6.73 -10.70 35.00
N LEU A 181 7.61 -11.42 34.30
CA LEU A 181 7.74 -11.39 32.85
C LEU A 181 6.46 -11.87 32.16
N ARG A 182 5.93 -11.06 31.24
CA ARG A 182 4.82 -11.48 30.37
C ARG A 182 5.38 -12.10 29.10
N LEU A 183 4.94 -13.32 28.81
CA LEU A 183 4.99 -13.84 27.45
C LEU A 183 3.90 -13.12 26.66
N LEU A 184 4.31 -12.12 25.88
CA LEU A 184 3.38 -11.42 25.01
C LEU A 184 2.95 -12.35 23.87
N PRO A 185 1.71 -12.22 23.36
CA PRO A 185 1.24 -13.01 22.23
C PRO A 185 2.19 -12.94 21.04
N ASN A 186 2.31 -14.05 20.30
CA ASN A 186 2.96 -14.03 19.00
C ASN A 186 2.00 -13.40 17.98
N GLN A 187 2.30 -12.20 17.50
CA GLN A 187 1.48 -11.49 16.51
C GLN A 187 2.09 -11.52 15.10
N THR A 188 2.97 -12.48 14.81
CA THR A 188 3.69 -12.54 13.52
C THR A 188 2.73 -12.65 12.34
N GLU A 189 1.76 -13.57 12.41
CA GLU A 189 0.77 -13.76 11.34
C GLU A 189 -0.12 -12.53 11.12
N GLU A 190 -0.64 -11.91 12.21
CA GLU A 190 -1.43 -10.68 12.12
C GLU A 190 -0.62 -9.53 11.49
N LYS A 191 0.64 -9.39 11.91
CA LYS A 191 1.55 -8.38 11.36
C LYS A 191 1.82 -8.61 9.87
N GLU A 192 2.12 -9.84 9.48
CA GLU A 192 2.35 -10.20 8.07
C GLU A 192 1.11 -9.94 7.21
N LEU A 193 -0.07 -10.32 7.71
CA LEU A 193 -1.34 -10.04 7.04
C LEU A 193 -1.58 -8.54 6.85
N LYS A 194 -1.39 -7.73 7.91
CA LYS A 194 -1.51 -6.26 7.83
C LYS A 194 -0.51 -5.65 6.87
N LEU A 195 0.75 -6.10 6.91
CA LEU A 195 1.80 -5.64 6.00
C LEU A 195 1.44 -5.96 4.55
N LYS A 196 0.94 -7.16 4.27
CA LYS A 196 0.53 -7.57 2.92
C LYS A 196 -0.63 -6.72 2.39
N LYS A 197 -1.64 -6.43 3.22
CA LYS A 197 -2.75 -5.52 2.87
C LYS A 197 -2.25 -4.09 2.59
N LEU A 198 -1.30 -3.61 3.39
CA LEU A 198 -0.68 -2.31 3.19
C LEU A 198 0.10 -2.28 1.87
N MET A 199 0.91 -3.29 1.57
CA MET A 199 1.66 -3.35 0.31
C MET A 199 0.72 -3.38 -0.90
N ALA A 200 -0.39 -4.10 -0.82
CA ALA A 200 -1.44 -4.07 -1.84
C ALA A 200 -2.11 -2.69 -1.98
N SER A 201 -2.32 -1.99 -0.87
CA SER A 201 -2.88 -0.62 -0.87
C SER A 201 -1.89 0.39 -1.46
N ASN A 202 -0.62 0.33 -1.05
CA ASN A 202 0.45 1.18 -1.57
C ASN A 202 0.70 0.93 -3.06
N ALA A 203 0.54 -0.31 -3.52
CA ALA A 203 0.61 -0.63 -4.94
C ALA A 203 -0.48 0.11 -5.72
N MET A 204 -1.70 0.25 -5.18
CA MET A 204 -2.76 1.06 -5.77
C MET A 204 -2.44 2.56 -5.74
N ASP A 205 -1.97 3.09 -4.61
CA ASP A 205 -1.57 4.50 -4.54
C ASP A 205 -0.47 4.82 -5.56
N TYR A 206 0.48 3.90 -5.73
CA TYR A 206 1.47 3.97 -6.81
C TYR A 206 0.79 3.99 -8.18
N LEU A 207 -0.22 3.15 -8.46
CA LEU A 207 -0.97 3.20 -9.72
C LEU A 207 -1.57 4.58 -9.99
N VAL A 208 -2.25 5.15 -9.00
CA VAL A 208 -2.93 6.44 -9.14
C VAL A 208 -1.91 7.56 -9.36
N GLN A 209 -0.85 7.61 -8.56
CA GLN A 209 0.16 8.67 -8.66
C GLN A 209 0.94 8.59 -9.97
N VAL A 210 1.37 7.37 -10.33
CA VAL A 210 2.14 7.13 -11.55
C VAL A 210 1.31 7.43 -12.78
N ALA A 211 0.09 6.90 -12.90
CA ALA A 211 -0.76 7.16 -14.05
C ALA A 211 -1.05 8.67 -14.24
N LEU A 212 -1.27 9.42 -13.15
CA LEU A 212 -1.54 10.86 -13.22
C LEU A 212 -0.32 11.70 -13.66
N GLN A 213 0.89 11.26 -13.33
CA GLN A 213 2.12 12.00 -13.56
C GLN A 213 3.00 11.39 -14.65
N LEU A 214 2.55 10.31 -15.29
CA LEU A 214 3.39 9.46 -16.15
C LEU A 214 4.10 10.24 -17.25
N VAL A 215 3.40 11.19 -17.88
CA VAL A 215 3.94 12.08 -18.92
C VAL A 215 5.12 12.96 -18.46
N SER A 216 5.26 13.17 -17.15
CA SER A 216 6.34 13.94 -16.52
C SER A 216 7.41 13.04 -15.88
N MET A 217 7.20 11.72 -15.89
CA MET A 217 8.15 10.77 -15.33
C MET A 217 9.24 10.44 -16.36
N PRO A 218 10.45 10.05 -15.91
CA PRO A 218 11.51 9.59 -16.79
C PRO A 218 11.09 8.36 -17.62
N ASP A 219 11.70 8.21 -18.80
CA ASP A 219 11.34 7.14 -19.76
C ASP A 219 11.42 5.73 -19.16
N ASP A 220 12.35 5.48 -18.23
CA ASP A 220 12.48 4.16 -17.60
C ASP A 220 11.27 3.81 -16.72
N MET A 221 10.64 4.80 -16.08
CA MET A 221 9.40 4.65 -15.32
C MET A 221 8.19 4.46 -16.24
N GLN A 222 8.16 5.18 -17.36
CA GLN A 222 7.15 5.01 -18.41
C GLN A 222 7.17 3.58 -18.97
N GLN A 223 8.37 3.06 -19.27
CA GLN A 223 8.54 1.69 -19.72
C GLN A 223 8.21 0.66 -18.64
N LEU A 224 8.58 0.92 -17.38
CA LEU A 224 8.19 0.05 -16.26
C LEU A 224 6.67 -0.06 -16.12
N TRP A 225 5.94 1.06 -16.30
CA TRP A 225 4.47 1.09 -16.29
C TRP A 225 3.87 0.21 -17.39
N ILE A 226 4.35 0.37 -18.63
CA ILE A 226 3.90 -0.46 -19.77
C ILE A 226 4.17 -1.94 -19.50
N LYS A 227 5.37 -2.29 -19.03
CA LYS A 227 5.74 -3.67 -18.69
C LYS A 227 4.85 -4.25 -17.61
N LEU A 228 4.56 -3.49 -16.54
CA LEU A 228 3.68 -3.92 -15.46
C LEU A 228 2.26 -4.21 -15.96
N ARG A 229 1.65 -3.28 -16.71
CA ARG A 229 0.31 -3.46 -17.28
C ARG A 229 0.26 -4.67 -18.22
N THR A 230 1.27 -4.80 -19.08
CA THR A 230 1.38 -5.94 -20.01
C THR A 230 1.50 -7.27 -19.27
N PHE A 231 2.32 -7.31 -18.22
CA PHE A 231 2.49 -8.50 -17.39
C PHE A 231 1.16 -8.89 -16.72
N ILE A 232 0.50 -7.95 -16.04
CA ILE A 232 -0.77 -8.21 -15.35
C ILE A 232 -1.85 -8.65 -16.33
N ALA A 233 -1.93 -8.04 -17.52
CA ALA A 233 -2.89 -8.42 -18.56
C ALA A 233 -2.68 -9.86 -19.07
N LYS A 234 -1.43 -10.32 -19.12
CA LYS A 234 -1.09 -11.67 -19.57
C LYS A 234 -1.22 -12.72 -18.47
N HIS A 235 -1.20 -12.30 -17.21
CA HIS A 235 -1.15 -13.17 -16.04
C HIS A 235 -2.24 -12.83 -15.01
N PRO A 236 -3.54 -12.95 -15.33
CA PRO A 236 -4.60 -12.67 -14.36
C PRO A 236 -4.56 -13.55 -13.10
N GLN A 237 -4.00 -14.75 -13.21
CA GLN A 237 -3.73 -15.63 -12.08
C GLN A 237 -2.37 -16.32 -12.22
N LEU A 238 -1.80 -16.76 -11.10
CA LEU A 238 -0.53 -17.45 -11.03
C LEU A 238 -0.58 -18.63 -10.04
N ASP A 239 0.06 -19.75 -10.37
CA ASP A 239 0.21 -20.88 -9.43
C ASP A 239 1.40 -20.68 -8.48
N SER A 240 2.40 -19.94 -8.94
CA SER A 240 3.55 -19.46 -8.18
C SER A 240 3.94 -18.08 -8.70
N LEU A 241 4.56 -17.25 -7.87
CA LEU A 241 5.11 -15.99 -8.35
C LEU A 241 6.16 -16.30 -9.42
N VAL A 242 5.89 -15.87 -10.65
CA VAL A 242 6.75 -16.12 -11.81
C VAL A 242 8.07 -15.38 -11.62
N GLU A 243 9.18 -16.01 -12.01
CA GLU A 243 10.45 -15.30 -12.12
C GLU A 243 10.36 -14.23 -13.20
N VAL A 244 10.40 -12.98 -12.77
CA VAL A 244 10.38 -11.83 -13.67
C VAL A 244 11.82 -11.41 -13.92
N GLU A 245 12.28 -11.49 -15.17
CA GLU A 245 13.66 -11.15 -15.57
C GLU A 245 14.01 -9.69 -15.23
N ASP A 246 13.07 -8.76 -15.40
CA ASP A 246 13.25 -7.36 -15.07
C ASP A 246 13.24 -7.17 -13.54
N GLY A 247 14.41 -6.90 -12.97
CA GLY A 247 14.58 -6.76 -11.52
C GLY A 247 13.83 -5.59 -10.87
N LYS A 248 13.41 -4.56 -11.62
CA LYS A 248 12.51 -3.52 -11.09
C LYS A 248 11.08 -4.04 -11.03
N LEU A 249 10.63 -4.70 -12.10
CA LEU A 249 9.31 -5.28 -12.18
C LEU A 249 9.11 -6.40 -11.15
N ALA A 250 10.11 -7.26 -10.95
CA ALA A 250 10.11 -8.36 -9.97
C ALA A 250 9.83 -7.89 -8.53
N LYS A 251 10.24 -6.66 -8.19
CA LYS A 251 10.04 -6.09 -6.84
C LYS A 251 8.63 -5.59 -6.59
N ILE A 252 7.90 -5.21 -7.65
CA ILE A 252 6.58 -4.58 -7.54
C ILE A 252 5.43 -5.54 -7.85
N VAL A 253 5.65 -6.49 -8.77
CA VAL A 253 4.63 -7.47 -9.19
C VAL A 253 3.97 -8.20 -8.00
N PRO A 254 4.71 -8.69 -6.99
CA PRO A 254 4.10 -9.41 -5.86
C PRO A 254 3.02 -8.61 -5.11
N ASN A 255 3.08 -7.27 -5.13
CA ASN A 255 2.11 -6.42 -4.43
C ASN A 255 0.75 -6.37 -5.14
N TYR A 256 0.67 -6.80 -6.40
CA TYR A 256 -0.56 -6.85 -7.19
C TYR A 256 -1.28 -8.19 -7.10
N TYR A 257 -0.68 -9.19 -6.45
CA TYR A 257 -1.27 -10.52 -6.27
C TYR A 257 -1.47 -10.84 -4.78
N TRP A 258 -2.55 -11.56 -4.49
CA TRP A 258 -2.81 -12.11 -3.18
C TRP A 258 -2.57 -13.61 -3.16
N ASP A 259 -1.57 -14.04 -2.38
CA ASP A 259 -1.36 -15.46 -2.06
C ASP A 259 -2.46 -16.00 -1.13
N PHE A 260 -3.23 -16.98 -1.57
CA PHE A 260 -4.23 -17.70 -0.77
C PHE A 260 -3.69 -18.98 -0.12
N GLY A 261 -2.45 -19.39 -0.45
CA GLY A 261 -1.83 -20.61 0.06
C GLY A 261 -2.23 -21.88 -0.71
N HIS A 262 -3.42 -21.90 -1.31
CA HIS A 262 -3.95 -22.97 -2.16
C HIS A 262 -4.73 -22.41 -3.35
N PRO A 263 -5.05 -23.21 -4.39
CA PRO A 263 -5.81 -22.75 -5.54
C PRO A 263 -7.24 -22.31 -5.20
N VAL A 264 -7.63 -21.11 -5.64
CA VAL A 264 -8.96 -20.53 -5.44
C VAL A 264 -9.48 -19.89 -6.73
N SER A 265 -10.80 -19.82 -6.91
CA SER A 265 -11.44 -19.24 -8.12
C SER A 265 -11.93 -17.80 -7.96
N GLY A 266 -11.98 -17.31 -6.72
CA GLY A 266 -12.56 -16.03 -6.36
C GLY A 266 -12.48 -15.80 -4.86
N TYR A 267 -12.83 -14.60 -4.41
CA TYR A 267 -12.67 -14.23 -3.00
C TYR A 267 -13.54 -13.04 -2.60
N TYR A 268 -13.81 -12.92 -1.30
CA TYR A 268 -14.46 -11.76 -0.70
C TYR A 268 -13.43 -10.70 -0.33
N TYR A 269 -13.83 -9.43 -0.40
CA TYR A 269 -12.98 -8.30 -0.02
C TYR A 269 -13.77 -7.08 0.43
N TYR A 270 -13.08 -6.15 1.08
CA TYR A 270 -13.57 -4.79 1.32
C TYR A 270 -12.44 -3.78 1.10
N VAL A 271 -12.75 -2.74 0.31
CA VAL A 271 -11.84 -1.63 0.00
C VAL A 271 -12.50 -0.29 0.35
N GLU A 272 -11.70 0.65 0.83
CA GLU A 272 -12.12 2.04 1.06
C GLU A 272 -11.51 2.99 0.02
N GLY A 273 -12.19 4.13 -0.21
CA GLY A 273 -11.63 5.26 -0.93
C GLY A 273 -11.42 5.03 -2.43
N ASP A 274 -12.32 4.33 -3.11
CA ASP A 274 -12.20 3.97 -4.53
C ASP A 274 -10.99 3.08 -4.81
N TYR A 275 -11.00 1.88 -4.23
CA TYR A 275 -9.94 0.87 -4.33
C TYR A 275 -8.58 1.24 -3.70
N LYS A 276 -8.44 2.43 -3.09
CA LYS A 276 -7.17 2.89 -2.48
C LYS A 276 -6.68 2.04 -1.32
N ARG A 277 -7.58 1.62 -0.43
CA ARG A 277 -7.20 0.90 0.79
C ARG A 277 -7.86 -0.45 0.88
N LEU A 278 -7.05 -1.52 0.83
CA LEU A 278 -7.51 -2.88 1.07
C LEU A 278 -7.63 -3.14 2.57
N VAL A 279 -8.87 -3.24 3.06
CA VAL A 279 -9.16 -3.43 4.48
C VAL A 279 -9.28 -4.91 4.83
N ALA A 280 -9.99 -5.66 4.00
CA ALA A 280 -10.27 -7.07 4.25
C ALA A 280 -10.25 -7.88 2.95
N ILE A 281 -9.82 -9.14 3.04
CA ILE A 281 -9.73 -10.09 1.93
C ILE A 281 -9.70 -11.52 2.44
N GLY A 282 -10.38 -12.45 1.76
CA GLY A 282 -10.40 -13.87 2.13
C GLY A 282 -11.46 -14.66 1.35
N GLU A 283 -11.39 -15.99 1.42
CA GLU A 283 -12.38 -16.88 0.78
C GLU A 283 -13.69 -16.98 1.56
N ASP A 284 -13.63 -16.81 2.88
CA ASP A 284 -14.79 -16.88 3.76
C ASP A 284 -15.36 -15.49 4.01
N ARG A 285 -16.66 -15.32 3.71
CA ARG A 285 -17.35 -14.03 3.85
C ARG A 285 -17.41 -13.55 5.30
N ASP A 286 -17.59 -14.45 6.26
CA ASP A 286 -17.69 -14.10 7.66
C ASP A 286 -16.31 -13.76 8.25
N ASP A 287 -15.24 -14.39 7.77
CA ASP A 287 -13.88 -13.95 8.06
C ASP A 287 -13.61 -12.53 7.57
N VAL A 288 -13.99 -12.21 6.32
CA VAL A 288 -13.86 -10.85 5.79
C VAL A 288 -14.69 -9.85 6.61
N LYS A 289 -15.88 -10.23 7.09
CA LYS A 289 -16.66 -9.38 8.02
C LYS A 289 -15.97 -9.19 9.36
N ARG A 290 -15.31 -10.20 9.93
CA ARG A 290 -14.52 -10.06 11.17
C ARG A 290 -13.40 -9.05 10.97
N GLN A 291 -12.62 -9.21 9.89
CA GLN A 291 -11.56 -8.27 9.53
C GLN A 291 -12.09 -6.83 9.35
N MET A 292 -13.27 -6.66 8.74
CA MET A 292 -13.94 -5.35 8.61
C MET A 292 -14.33 -4.76 9.97
N ALA A 293 -14.89 -5.57 10.87
CA ALA A 293 -15.28 -5.12 12.20
C ALA A 293 -14.06 -4.70 13.04
N GLU A 294 -12.97 -5.45 12.97
CA GLU A 294 -11.68 -5.12 13.60
C GLU A 294 -11.10 -3.79 13.09
N ALA A 295 -11.33 -3.48 11.81
CA ALA A 295 -10.94 -2.22 11.21
C ALA A 295 -11.92 -1.06 11.50
N GLY A 296 -12.98 -1.28 12.28
CA GLY A 296 -13.97 -0.26 12.65
C GLY A 296 -14.99 0.07 11.55
N ILE A 297 -15.12 -0.79 10.53
CA ILE A 297 -16.09 -0.59 9.45
C ILE A 297 -17.50 -0.86 9.97
N LYS A 298 -18.45 0.02 9.60
CA LYS A 298 -19.84 -0.10 10.05
C LYS A 298 -20.49 -1.39 9.52
N PRO A 299 -21.30 -2.11 10.32
CA PRO A 299 -21.95 -3.36 9.91
C PRO A 299 -22.88 -3.26 8.69
N SER A 300 -23.32 -2.05 8.35
CA SER A 300 -24.14 -1.79 7.16
C SER A 300 -23.39 -2.04 5.84
N PHE A 301 -22.06 -1.88 5.84
CA PHE A 301 -21.25 -2.20 4.66
C PHE A 301 -21.10 -3.72 4.54
N GLN A 302 -21.18 -4.22 3.30
CA GLN A 302 -21.04 -5.64 3.01
C GLN A 302 -19.73 -5.92 2.28
N PRO A 303 -19.10 -7.08 2.53
CA PRO A 303 -18.05 -7.59 1.66
C PRO A 303 -18.52 -7.66 0.22
N GLN A 304 -17.65 -7.28 -0.70
CA GLN A 304 -17.81 -7.52 -2.13
C GLN A 304 -17.21 -8.88 -2.47
N TYR A 305 -17.69 -9.52 -3.53
CA TYR A 305 -17.14 -10.76 -4.06
C TYR A 305 -16.50 -10.48 -5.40
N LEU A 306 -15.23 -10.85 -5.58
CA LEU A 306 -14.59 -10.84 -6.88
C LEU A 306 -14.70 -12.23 -7.47
N ASP A 307 -15.55 -12.37 -8.48
CA ASP A 307 -15.75 -13.61 -9.21
C ASP A 307 -15.06 -13.55 -10.58
N TYR A 308 -14.04 -14.38 -10.77
CA TYR A 308 -13.39 -14.50 -12.08
C TYR A 308 -14.30 -15.24 -13.07
N GLU A 309 -15.20 -16.09 -12.59
CA GLU A 309 -16.06 -16.93 -13.43
C GLU A 309 -17.10 -16.08 -14.18
N GLU A 310 -17.73 -15.10 -13.53
CA GLU A 310 -18.67 -14.20 -14.22
C GLU A 310 -17.99 -13.44 -15.36
N TYR A 311 -16.80 -12.90 -15.08
CA TYR A 311 -16.03 -12.15 -16.08
C TYR A 311 -15.54 -13.05 -17.22
N LYS A 312 -15.07 -14.25 -16.88
CA LYS A 312 -14.67 -15.30 -17.83
C LYS A 312 -15.83 -15.67 -18.75
N GLN A 313 -17.04 -15.91 -18.23
CA GLN A 313 -18.22 -16.21 -19.04
C GLN A 313 -18.56 -15.09 -20.03
N ALA A 314 -18.36 -13.83 -19.64
CA ALA A 314 -18.55 -12.70 -20.56
C ALA A 314 -17.54 -12.71 -21.72
N LEU A 315 -16.28 -13.02 -21.43
CA LEU A 315 -15.26 -13.20 -22.46
C LEU A 315 -15.49 -14.45 -23.31
N GLU A 316 -15.96 -15.56 -22.72
CA GLU A 316 -16.28 -16.79 -23.44
C GLU A 316 -17.32 -16.58 -24.53
N ARG A 317 -18.35 -15.77 -24.28
CA ARG A 317 -19.32 -15.38 -25.32
C ARG A 317 -18.65 -14.67 -26.50
N ILE A 318 -17.67 -13.79 -26.24
CA ILE A 318 -16.87 -13.17 -27.31
C ILE A 318 -16.04 -14.21 -28.03
N TRP A 319 -15.37 -15.12 -27.32
CA TRP A 319 -14.53 -16.16 -27.92
C TRP A 319 -15.32 -17.13 -28.81
N GLU A 320 -16.55 -17.44 -28.43
CA GLU A 320 -17.46 -18.28 -29.22
C GLU A 320 -17.82 -17.62 -30.55
N GLN A 321 -18.12 -16.32 -30.53
CA GLN A 321 -18.47 -15.55 -31.75
C GLN A 321 -17.24 -15.13 -32.55
N GLN A 322 -16.10 -14.92 -31.90
CA GLN A 322 -14.83 -14.46 -32.48
C GLN A 322 -13.65 -15.37 -32.09
N PRO A 323 -13.62 -16.65 -32.52
CA PRO A 323 -12.57 -17.59 -32.10
C PRO A 323 -11.16 -17.18 -32.51
N TRP A 324 -11.04 -16.40 -33.59
CA TRP A 324 -9.77 -15.86 -34.06
C TRP A 324 -9.11 -14.96 -33.01
N LEU A 325 -9.90 -14.14 -32.32
CA LEU A 325 -9.41 -13.15 -31.36
C LEU A 325 -8.78 -13.82 -30.14
N LYS A 326 -9.43 -14.87 -29.62
CA LYS A 326 -8.88 -15.68 -28.53
C LYS A 326 -7.52 -16.26 -28.92
N ARG A 327 -7.41 -16.85 -30.13
CA ARG A 327 -6.16 -17.45 -30.63
C ARG A 327 -5.05 -16.41 -30.78
N GLU A 328 -5.37 -15.20 -31.24
CA GLU A 328 -4.38 -14.13 -31.36
C GLU A 328 -3.85 -13.67 -30.00
N LEU A 329 -4.73 -13.50 -29.02
CA LEU A 329 -4.33 -13.14 -27.65
C LEU A 329 -3.53 -14.27 -26.98
N GLU A 330 -3.96 -15.53 -27.10
CA GLU A 330 -3.20 -16.67 -26.58
C GLU A 330 -1.81 -16.76 -27.22
N LYS A 331 -1.71 -16.55 -28.54
CA LYS A 331 -0.43 -16.49 -29.26
C LYS A 331 0.46 -15.33 -28.78
N ALA A 332 -0.14 -14.21 -28.38
CA ALA A 332 0.56 -13.09 -27.77
C ALA A 332 0.94 -13.34 -26.29
N GLY A 333 0.57 -14.49 -25.73
CA GLY A 333 0.93 -14.95 -24.39
C GLY A 333 -0.04 -14.56 -23.28
N TYR A 334 -1.29 -14.22 -23.63
CA TYR A 334 -2.32 -13.94 -22.64
C TYR A 334 -2.90 -15.24 -22.09
N ASP A 335 -2.87 -15.44 -20.77
CA ASP A 335 -3.63 -16.50 -20.10
C ASP A 335 -5.09 -16.05 -19.95
N LEU A 336 -5.97 -16.67 -20.73
CA LEU A 336 -7.41 -16.41 -20.75
C LEU A 336 -8.23 -17.50 -20.04
N SER A 337 -7.58 -18.39 -19.28
CA SER A 337 -8.24 -19.56 -18.69
C SER A 337 -9.05 -19.27 -17.45
N PHE A 338 -8.68 -18.22 -16.69
CA PHE A 338 -9.25 -17.88 -15.37
C PHE A 338 -9.39 -19.11 -14.44
N ARG A 339 -8.39 -19.99 -14.45
CA ARG A 339 -8.43 -21.22 -13.66
C ARG A 339 -8.24 -20.95 -12.17
N PRO A 340 -8.70 -21.85 -11.29
CA PRO A 340 -8.38 -21.77 -9.87
C PRO A 340 -6.87 -21.78 -9.67
N SER A 341 -6.33 -20.82 -8.92
CA SER A 341 -4.89 -20.62 -8.75
C SER A 341 -4.56 -20.02 -7.39
N ARG A 342 -3.32 -20.22 -6.93
CA ARG A 342 -2.87 -19.83 -5.59
C ARG A 342 -2.77 -18.30 -5.43
N TYR A 343 -2.37 -17.61 -6.49
CA TYR A 343 -2.23 -16.17 -6.53
C TYR A 343 -3.26 -15.59 -7.50
N LEU A 344 -4.19 -14.81 -6.98
CA LEU A 344 -5.11 -14.00 -7.79
C LEU A 344 -4.75 -12.53 -7.66
N LEU A 345 -5.06 -11.72 -8.68
CA LEU A 345 -4.86 -10.27 -8.59
C LEU A 345 -5.65 -9.68 -7.42
N THR A 346 -5.11 -8.67 -6.75
CA THR A 346 -5.86 -7.90 -5.73
C THR A 346 -7.05 -7.18 -6.39
N PRO A 347 -8.10 -6.80 -5.62
CA PRO A 347 -9.28 -6.16 -6.21
C PRO A 347 -8.96 -4.95 -7.07
N SER A 348 -8.03 -4.12 -6.60
CA SER A 348 -7.59 -2.91 -7.28
C SER A 348 -6.80 -3.24 -8.55
N ALA A 349 -5.91 -4.23 -8.51
CA ALA A 349 -5.15 -4.66 -9.68
C ALA A 349 -6.06 -5.26 -10.76
N PHE A 350 -7.04 -6.08 -10.37
CA PHE A 350 -7.99 -6.65 -11.31
C PHE A 350 -8.86 -5.58 -11.98
N ASN A 351 -9.45 -4.68 -11.19
CA ASN A 351 -10.37 -3.68 -11.73
C ASN A 351 -9.68 -2.56 -12.50
N ASN A 352 -8.53 -2.08 -12.03
CA ASN A 352 -7.90 -0.87 -12.56
C ASN A 352 -6.77 -1.15 -13.56
N LEU A 353 -6.14 -2.33 -13.52
CA LEU A 353 -5.07 -2.68 -14.46
C LEU A 353 -5.50 -3.77 -15.42
N TYR A 354 -5.91 -4.94 -14.90
CA TYR A 354 -6.20 -6.09 -15.73
C TYR A 354 -7.32 -5.79 -16.72
N LYS A 355 -8.50 -5.36 -16.24
CA LYS A 355 -9.64 -5.01 -17.11
C LYS A 355 -9.30 -3.92 -18.13
N GLY A 356 -8.53 -2.91 -17.74
CA GLY A 356 -8.07 -1.87 -18.66
C GLY A 356 -7.19 -2.47 -19.76
N ALA A 357 -6.07 -3.07 -19.38
CA ALA A 357 -5.06 -3.57 -20.31
C ALA A 357 -5.56 -4.73 -21.20
N ILE A 358 -6.42 -5.63 -20.69
CA ILE A 358 -7.04 -6.66 -21.54
C ILE A 358 -8.06 -6.05 -22.51
N GLY A 359 -8.77 -5.00 -22.09
CA GLY A 359 -9.71 -4.29 -22.95
C GLY A 359 -8.98 -3.59 -24.10
N GLU A 360 -7.85 -2.96 -23.83
CA GLU A 360 -6.98 -2.35 -24.83
C GLU A 360 -6.46 -3.39 -25.84
N ALA A 361 -6.02 -4.55 -25.34
CA ALA A 361 -5.55 -5.65 -26.19
C ALA A 361 -6.65 -6.19 -27.10
N ILE A 362 -7.85 -6.43 -26.55
CA ILE A 362 -9.05 -6.87 -27.29
C ILE A 362 -9.41 -5.83 -28.36
N GLY A 363 -9.56 -4.57 -27.95
CA GLY A 363 -9.98 -3.49 -28.83
C GLY A 363 -8.99 -3.27 -29.98
N GLY A 364 -7.69 -3.20 -29.66
CA GLY A 364 -6.63 -3.03 -30.65
C GLY A 364 -6.54 -4.18 -31.65
N ALA A 365 -6.66 -5.43 -31.18
CA ALA A 365 -6.69 -6.60 -32.06
C ALA A 365 -7.90 -6.58 -33.01
N VAL A 366 -9.09 -6.20 -32.51
CA VAL A 366 -10.28 -6.04 -33.35
C VAL A 366 -10.11 -4.96 -34.41
N MET A 367 -9.61 -3.78 -34.04
CA MET A 367 -9.41 -2.70 -35.00
C MET A 367 -8.44 -3.09 -36.12
N LYS A 368 -7.33 -3.73 -35.75
CA LYS A 368 -6.33 -4.25 -36.72
C LYS A 368 -6.91 -5.35 -37.60
N HIS A 369 -7.67 -6.29 -37.03
CA HIS A 369 -8.32 -7.36 -37.79
C HIS A 369 -9.34 -6.84 -38.82
N LEU A 370 -10.03 -5.75 -38.48
CA LEU A 370 -10.97 -5.08 -39.40
C LEU A 370 -10.29 -4.26 -40.50
N GLY A 371 -8.96 -4.14 -40.47
CA GLY A 371 -8.15 -3.43 -41.45
C GLY A 371 -7.95 -1.94 -41.16
N PHE A 372 -8.30 -1.46 -39.96
CA PHE A 372 -8.08 -0.07 -39.59
C PHE A 372 -6.63 0.19 -39.14
N ASP A 373 -6.12 1.38 -39.45
CA ASP A 373 -4.78 1.84 -39.05
C ASP A 373 -4.79 2.26 -37.56
N TYR A 374 -4.78 1.25 -36.68
CA TYR A 374 -4.79 1.40 -35.23
C TYR A 374 -3.40 1.28 -34.61
N HIS A 375 -3.07 2.27 -33.80
CA HIS A 375 -1.83 2.38 -33.03
C HIS A 375 -2.13 2.33 -31.54
N ASN A 376 -1.31 1.60 -30.78
CA ASN A 376 -1.50 1.41 -29.34
C ASN A 376 -0.99 2.63 -28.55
N MET A 377 -1.27 2.67 -27.24
CA MET A 377 -0.72 3.70 -26.34
C MET A 377 0.81 3.83 -26.41
N SER A 378 1.54 2.72 -26.64
CA SER A 378 3.01 2.74 -26.78
C SER A 378 3.51 3.49 -28.01
N ASP A 379 2.64 3.72 -28.99
CA ASP A 379 2.95 4.44 -30.22
C ASP A 379 2.64 5.95 -30.10
N LEU A 380 2.08 6.40 -28.96
CA LEU A 380 1.91 7.80 -28.63
C LEU A 380 3.24 8.42 -28.21
N PRO A 381 3.45 9.74 -28.42
CA PRO A 381 4.58 10.44 -27.88
C PRO A 381 4.53 10.43 -26.35
N ASN A 382 5.69 10.44 -25.71
CA ASN A 382 5.81 10.41 -24.24
C ASN A 382 5.00 11.52 -23.55
N SER A 383 4.82 12.68 -24.21
CA SER A 383 4.00 13.81 -23.73
C SER A 383 2.50 13.52 -23.66
N GLU A 384 2.01 12.50 -24.37
CA GLU A 384 0.61 12.11 -24.46
C GLU A 384 0.34 10.69 -23.92
N MET A 385 1.35 9.98 -23.45
CA MET A 385 1.20 8.62 -22.93
C MET A 385 0.23 8.59 -21.73
N GLU A 386 -0.59 7.54 -21.63
CA GLU A 386 -1.68 7.37 -20.63
C GLU A 386 -2.80 8.43 -20.71
N ARG A 387 -2.75 9.38 -21.67
CA ARG A 387 -3.90 10.27 -21.95
C ARG A 387 -5.02 9.48 -22.61
N PHE A 388 -4.65 8.65 -23.58
CA PHE A 388 -5.54 7.77 -24.33
C PHE A 388 -4.87 6.42 -24.54
N ASP A 389 -5.68 5.40 -24.82
CA ASP A 389 -5.22 4.02 -24.90
C ASP A 389 -4.65 3.67 -26.29
N GLY A 390 -4.84 4.57 -27.25
CA GLY A 390 -4.28 4.51 -28.60
C GLY A 390 -4.92 5.54 -29.52
N TYR A 391 -4.71 5.37 -30.83
CA TYR A 391 -5.33 6.21 -31.84
C TYR A 391 -5.59 5.47 -33.16
N LEU A 392 -6.54 6.00 -33.93
CA LEU A 392 -6.84 5.60 -35.30
C LEU A 392 -6.42 6.71 -36.25
N LYS A 393 -5.89 6.32 -37.40
CA LYS A 393 -5.64 7.22 -38.52
C LYS A 393 -6.77 7.09 -39.55
N ALA A 394 -7.44 8.20 -39.83
CA ALA A 394 -8.46 8.30 -40.86
C ALA A 394 -7.84 8.30 -42.27
N ASP A 395 -8.64 7.96 -43.28
CA ASP A 395 -8.22 7.94 -44.68
C ASP A 395 -7.68 9.29 -45.16
N ASP A 396 -8.19 10.39 -44.60
CA ASP A 396 -7.74 11.75 -44.89
C ASP A 396 -6.52 12.21 -44.06
N GLY A 397 -5.93 11.30 -43.29
CA GLY A 397 -4.73 11.52 -42.48
C GLY A 397 -5.00 12.09 -41.09
N ARG A 398 -6.25 12.37 -40.71
CA ARG A 398 -6.58 12.86 -39.35
C ARG A 398 -6.39 11.77 -38.30
N ILE A 399 -5.93 12.17 -37.12
CA ILE A 399 -5.75 11.30 -35.96
C ILE A 399 -6.94 11.45 -35.02
N VAL A 400 -7.48 10.31 -34.58
CA VAL A 400 -8.57 10.21 -33.63
C VAL A 400 -8.15 9.34 -32.47
N TYR A 401 -8.15 9.88 -31.25
CA TYR A 401 -7.79 9.12 -30.07
C TYR A 401 -8.86 8.07 -29.72
N VAL A 402 -8.43 6.97 -29.12
CA VAL A 402 -9.31 5.89 -28.67
C VAL A 402 -9.12 5.66 -27.16
N ASP A 403 -10.22 5.57 -26.43
CA ASP A 403 -10.26 5.25 -25.00
C ASP A 403 -11.19 4.04 -24.81
N TRP A 404 -10.59 2.91 -24.45
CA TRP A 404 -11.26 1.63 -24.23
C TRP A 404 -11.77 1.55 -22.80
N LYS A 405 -13.06 1.24 -22.66
CA LYS A 405 -13.67 0.95 -21.36
C LYS A 405 -13.94 -0.53 -21.24
N ASN A 406 -13.79 -1.09 -20.05
CA ASN A 406 -14.09 -2.50 -19.80
C ASN A 406 -14.87 -2.64 -18.50
N TYR A 407 -15.95 -1.86 -18.41
CA TYR A 407 -16.79 -1.81 -17.23
C TYR A 407 -17.99 -2.74 -17.40
N ASN A 408 -18.24 -3.56 -16.38
CA ASN A 408 -19.43 -4.41 -16.25
C ASN A 408 -20.37 -3.78 -15.20
N THR A 409 -20.84 -2.54 -15.40
CA THR A 409 -21.56 -1.80 -14.34
C THR A 409 -23.03 -1.55 -14.67
N ASP A 410 -23.90 -2.01 -13.77
CA ASP A 410 -25.25 -1.49 -13.48
C ASP A 410 -25.19 -0.17 -12.68
N ALA A 411 -24.01 0.25 -12.22
CA ALA A 411 -23.81 1.49 -11.47
C ALA A 411 -23.86 2.73 -12.39
N PRO A 412 -24.42 3.86 -11.93
CA PRO A 412 -24.50 5.11 -12.68
C PRO A 412 -23.13 5.80 -12.69
N SER A 413 -22.19 5.32 -13.50
CA SER A 413 -20.92 6.00 -13.74
C SER A 413 -21.11 7.11 -14.79
N GLY A 414 -21.70 8.22 -14.33
CA GLY A 414 -21.84 9.45 -15.10
C GLY A 414 -22.89 9.42 -16.19
N ASP A 415 -23.48 10.58 -16.46
CA ASP A 415 -24.22 10.80 -17.69
C ASP A 415 -23.25 11.05 -18.86
N ASN A 416 -23.79 11.09 -20.08
CA ASN A 416 -23.04 11.46 -21.27
C ASN A 416 -22.22 12.74 -21.05
N ASP A 417 -22.78 13.73 -20.37
CA ASP A 417 -22.14 15.02 -20.22
C ASP A 417 -20.89 14.96 -19.33
N GLN A 418 -20.91 14.18 -18.24
CA GLN A 418 -19.73 14.02 -17.38
C GLN A 418 -18.59 13.34 -18.14
N THR A 419 -18.90 12.27 -18.88
CA THR A 419 -17.93 11.55 -19.70
C THR A 419 -17.36 12.44 -20.80
N VAL A 420 -18.23 13.12 -21.56
CA VAL A 420 -17.83 14.05 -22.63
C VAL A 420 -17.00 15.20 -22.07
N ARG A 421 -17.38 15.80 -20.94
CA ARG A 421 -16.61 16.89 -20.31
C ARG A 421 -15.21 16.43 -19.91
N TRP A 422 -15.08 15.24 -19.32
CA TRP A 422 -13.78 14.71 -18.91
C TRP A 422 -12.87 14.44 -20.11
N ILE A 423 -13.39 13.80 -21.15
CA ILE A 423 -12.63 13.53 -22.38
C ILE A 423 -12.30 14.81 -23.15
N THR A 424 -13.21 15.79 -23.18
CA THR A 424 -12.92 17.10 -23.77
C THR A 424 -11.77 17.81 -23.03
N ARG A 425 -11.67 17.67 -21.70
CA ARG A 425 -10.51 18.17 -20.94
C ARG A 425 -9.23 17.44 -21.33
N LYS A 426 -9.27 16.11 -21.47
CA LYS A 426 -8.12 15.33 -21.94
C LYS A 426 -7.66 15.76 -23.35
N LEU A 427 -8.60 15.99 -24.27
CA LEU A 427 -8.30 16.51 -25.61
C LEU A 427 -7.60 17.88 -25.60
N GLY A 428 -7.77 18.66 -24.53
CA GLY A 428 -7.03 19.92 -24.34
C GLY A 428 -5.58 19.73 -23.84
N MET A 429 -5.15 18.49 -23.57
CA MET A 429 -3.82 18.15 -23.05
C MET A 429 -2.94 17.42 -24.07
N VAL A 430 -3.41 17.30 -25.32
CA VAL A 430 -2.78 16.52 -26.40
C VAL A 430 -2.75 17.33 -27.69
N GLU A 431 -1.88 16.96 -28.63
CA GLU A 431 -1.57 17.72 -29.84
C GLU A 431 -1.79 16.94 -31.15
N MET A 432 -1.59 15.62 -31.18
CA MET A 432 -1.67 14.83 -32.43
C MET A 432 -3.08 14.79 -33.04
N GLY A 433 -4.10 14.63 -32.20
CA GLY A 433 -5.50 14.47 -32.61
C GLY A 433 -6.40 15.56 -32.04
N LYS A 434 -7.57 15.75 -32.66
CA LYS A 434 -8.57 16.74 -32.20
C LYS A 434 -9.89 16.12 -31.78
N SER A 435 -10.08 14.82 -31.92
CA SER A 435 -11.30 14.12 -31.54
C SER A 435 -10.94 12.81 -30.84
N ALA A 436 -11.90 12.28 -30.09
CA ALA A 436 -11.74 11.04 -29.35
C ALA A 436 -12.97 10.14 -29.53
N ILE A 437 -12.74 8.84 -29.54
CA ILE A 437 -13.75 7.79 -29.54
C ILE A 437 -13.61 7.01 -28.25
N ILE A 438 -14.73 6.84 -27.55
CA ILE A 438 -14.81 6.00 -26.36
C ILE A 438 -15.65 4.78 -26.70
N ILE A 439 -15.12 3.59 -26.40
CA ILE A 439 -15.79 2.32 -26.70
C ILE A 439 -15.70 1.42 -25.47
N ASN A 440 -16.83 0.96 -24.94
CA ASN A 440 -16.81 -0.13 -23.95
C ASN A 440 -16.62 -1.48 -24.65
N ILE A 441 -15.88 -2.41 -24.08
CA ILE A 441 -15.68 -3.75 -24.68
C ILE A 441 -16.99 -4.53 -24.67
N LEU A 442 -17.70 -4.52 -23.55
CA LEU A 442 -19.00 -5.18 -23.37
C LEU A 442 -20.13 -4.16 -23.36
N LYS A 443 -21.37 -4.61 -23.55
CA LYS A 443 -22.56 -3.75 -23.49
C LYS A 443 -22.77 -3.10 -22.13
N TRP A 444 -22.81 -1.76 -22.09
CA TRP A 444 -23.30 -1.03 -20.93
C TRP A 444 -24.81 -1.28 -20.74
N PHE A 445 -25.20 -1.59 -19.51
CA PHE A 445 -26.60 -1.70 -19.09
C PHE A 445 -27.17 -0.39 -18.52
N ASN A 446 -26.34 0.67 -18.42
CA ASN A 446 -26.75 1.97 -17.90
C ASN A 446 -27.69 2.71 -18.87
N LYS A 447 -28.96 2.89 -18.46
CA LYS A 447 -30.01 3.58 -19.23
C LYS A 447 -29.75 5.08 -19.48
N GLN A 448 -28.79 5.69 -18.76
CA GLN A 448 -28.48 7.13 -18.88
C GLN A 448 -27.42 7.43 -19.96
N MET A 449 -26.75 6.40 -20.50
CA MET A 449 -25.74 6.56 -21.54
C MET A 449 -26.37 6.45 -22.93
N GLN A 450 -26.14 7.44 -23.79
CA GLN A 450 -26.60 7.44 -25.18
C GLN A 450 -25.43 7.50 -26.14
N ALA A 451 -25.48 6.69 -27.21
CA ALA A 451 -24.42 6.69 -28.21
C ALA A 451 -24.30 8.06 -28.90
N ILE A 452 -23.07 8.55 -29.04
CA ILE A 452 -22.72 9.75 -29.81
C ILE A 452 -21.91 9.29 -31.01
N GLN A 453 -22.58 9.08 -32.14
CA GLN A 453 -22.02 8.36 -33.28
C GLN A 453 -21.46 9.29 -34.37
N ILE A 454 -20.65 8.70 -35.25
CA ILE A 454 -20.15 9.35 -36.45
C ILE A 454 -21.24 9.29 -37.53
N THR A 455 -21.98 10.38 -37.71
CA THR A 455 -23.10 10.46 -38.69
C THR A 455 -22.77 11.23 -39.97
N GLY A 456 -21.66 11.98 -40.01
CA GLY A 456 -21.28 12.84 -41.14
C GLY A 456 -19.78 13.14 -41.22
N GLY A 457 -18.95 12.16 -40.85
CA GLY A 457 -17.49 12.30 -40.78
C GLY A 457 -16.97 12.83 -39.43
N LEU A 458 -15.65 13.02 -39.36
CA LEU A 458 -14.98 13.51 -38.16
C LEU A 458 -15.12 15.03 -38.03
N ALA A 459 -15.37 15.49 -36.81
CA ALA A 459 -15.40 16.91 -36.44
C ALA A 459 -14.36 17.20 -35.34
N ASP A 460 -13.70 18.35 -35.45
CA ASP A 460 -12.73 18.83 -34.46
C ASP A 460 -13.40 19.01 -33.09
N LYS A 461 -12.69 18.65 -32.03
CA LYS A 461 -13.10 18.70 -30.62
C LYS A 461 -14.36 17.90 -30.29
N LYS A 462 -14.74 16.97 -31.16
CA LYS A 462 -15.89 16.09 -30.93
C LYS A 462 -15.46 14.82 -30.21
N VAL A 463 -16.30 14.42 -29.25
CA VAL A 463 -16.20 13.16 -28.54
C VAL A 463 -17.29 12.23 -29.07
N TYR A 464 -16.89 11.05 -29.53
CA TYR A 464 -17.79 10.01 -29.98
C TYR A 464 -17.87 8.92 -28.93
N LEU A 465 -19.07 8.39 -28.71
CA LEU A 465 -19.36 7.42 -27.67
C LEU A 465 -20.08 6.23 -28.29
N TYR A 466 -19.43 5.08 -28.29
CA TYR A 466 -20.03 3.80 -28.65
C TYR A 466 -20.25 2.98 -27.39
N LEU A 467 -21.50 2.55 -27.19
CA LEU A 467 -21.89 1.89 -25.94
C LEU A 467 -21.25 0.51 -25.74
N TYR A 468 -20.78 -0.08 -26.84
CA TYR A 468 -20.10 -1.36 -26.85
C TYR A 468 -19.39 -1.67 -28.16
N LEU A 469 -18.35 -2.48 -28.04
CA LEU A 469 -17.73 -3.23 -29.13
C LEU A 469 -18.46 -4.56 -29.34
N PHE A 470 -18.73 -5.30 -28.26
CA PHE A 470 -19.47 -6.57 -28.27
C PHE A 470 -20.77 -6.47 -27.47
N ASP A 471 -21.83 -7.05 -28.01
CA ASP A 471 -23.10 -7.12 -27.29
C ASP A 471 -23.10 -8.22 -26.20
N GLU A 472 -24.25 -8.46 -25.59
CA GLU A 472 -24.41 -9.45 -24.50
C GLU A 472 -24.12 -10.88 -24.95
N LYS A 473 -24.25 -11.17 -26.25
CA LYS A 473 -24.00 -12.48 -26.86
C LYS A 473 -22.57 -12.60 -27.39
N GLY A 474 -21.75 -11.56 -27.25
CA GLY A 474 -20.39 -11.51 -27.80
C GLY A 474 -20.34 -11.15 -29.29
N GLU A 475 -21.45 -10.70 -29.88
CA GLU A 475 -21.50 -10.31 -31.29
C GLU A 475 -20.89 -8.90 -31.49
N LEU A 476 -20.06 -8.75 -32.52
CA LEU A 476 -19.43 -7.48 -32.85
C LEU A 476 -20.47 -6.45 -33.31
N ASN A 477 -20.37 -5.22 -32.79
CA ASN A 477 -21.27 -4.12 -33.11
C ASN A 477 -21.15 -3.68 -34.58
N GLN A 478 -22.01 -4.22 -35.44
CA GLN A 478 -22.04 -3.91 -36.87
C GLN A 478 -22.37 -2.45 -37.19
N LYS A 479 -22.99 -1.71 -36.27
CA LYS A 479 -23.23 -0.28 -36.46
C LYS A 479 -21.93 0.51 -36.31
N LEU A 480 -21.13 0.20 -35.28
CA LEU A 480 -19.79 0.77 -35.10
C LEU A 480 -18.93 0.51 -36.33
N VAL A 481 -18.85 -0.74 -36.80
CA VAL A 481 -18.04 -1.10 -37.98
C VAL A 481 -18.46 -0.31 -39.22
N ARG A 482 -19.77 -0.17 -39.47
CA ARG A 482 -20.29 0.61 -40.61
C ARG A 482 -20.01 2.10 -40.51
N ASP A 483 -20.01 2.66 -39.30
CA ASP A 483 -19.69 4.08 -39.10
C ASP A 483 -18.19 4.32 -39.30
N PHE A 484 -17.35 3.39 -38.85
CA PHE A 484 -15.89 3.50 -38.96
C PHE A 484 -15.43 3.40 -40.41
N ARG A 485 -15.94 2.43 -41.19
CA ARG A 485 -15.63 2.26 -42.63
C ARG A 485 -15.96 3.45 -43.53
N LYS A 486 -16.66 4.47 -43.02
CA LYS A 486 -16.93 5.72 -43.76
C LYS A 486 -15.84 6.76 -43.55
N VAL A 487 -14.87 6.50 -42.68
CA VAL A 487 -13.91 7.47 -42.15
C VAL A 487 -12.48 6.92 -42.10
N PHE A 488 -12.34 5.67 -41.66
CA PHE A 488 -11.11 4.90 -41.53
C PHE A 488 -11.24 3.67 -42.43
#